data_AF-A0AAJ0EZ33-F1
#
_entry.id   AF-A0AAJ0EZ33-F1
#
_cell.length_a   1.000
_cell.length_b   1.000
_cell.length_c   1.000
_cell.angle_alpha   90.00
_cell.angle_beta   90.00
_cell.angle_gamma   90.00
#
_symmetry.space_group_name_H-M   'P 1'
#
loop_
_entity.id
_entity.type
_entity.pdbx_description
1 polymer ?
#
loop_
_entity_poly.entity_id
_entity_poly.type
_entity_poly.pdbx_seq_one_letter_code
_entity_poly.pdbx_strand_id
1 'polypeptide(L)'
;MPNDEPEMDRMDMCHAMMTRVIGNRIFLAPLERSKTHRILDVGTGTGIWAIEMGDLFAEVIGIDLSAIQPTWVPENVKFQVDDVESPWIEVRKYDFISTGFLAASIRDWNQTFVETMENLGIPLPRSKTRRLGSRTKIRKHVPSKNQKSTWPVAQRSTV
;
A
#
# COMPACT_ATOMS: atom_id res chain seq x y z
N MET A 1 -7.57 14.10 -5.87
CA MET A 1 -9.05 14.14 -5.87
C MET A 1 -9.52 14.72 -4.53
N PRO A 2 -10.80 15.11 -4.40
CA PRO A 2 -11.44 15.34 -3.10
C PRO A 2 -11.41 14.07 -2.23
N ASN A 3 -11.53 14.23 -0.91
CA ASN A 3 -11.59 13.11 0.05
C ASN A 3 -12.79 13.25 1.00
N ASP A 4 -13.87 13.84 0.50
CA ASP A 4 -15.13 13.95 1.21
C ASP A 4 -15.93 12.64 1.13
N GLU A 5 -16.89 12.48 2.05
CA GLU A 5 -17.71 11.27 2.19
C GLU A 5 -18.38 10.83 0.88
N PRO A 6 -18.96 11.72 0.03
CA PRO A 6 -19.52 11.31 -1.25
C PRO A 6 -18.50 10.71 -2.23
N GLU A 7 -17.27 11.21 -2.20
CA GLU A 7 -16.20 10.69 -3.05
C GLU A 7 -15.68 9.35 -2.54
N MET A 8 -15.66 9.15 -1.22
CA MET A 8 -15.37 7.86 -0.61
C MET A 8 -16.41 6.81 -1.00
N ASP A 9 -17.70 7.14 -0.90
CA ASP A 9 -18.80 6.27 -1.33
C ASP A 9 -18.69 5.91 -2.83
N ARG A 10 -18.31 6.89 -3.66
CA ARG A 10 -18.08 6.67 -5.09
C ARG A 10 -16.93 5.69 -5.33
N MET A 11 -15.82 5.80 -4.59
CA MET A 11 -14.69 4.87 -4.68
C MET A 11 -15.08 3.46 -4.26
N ASP A 12 -15.83 3.31 -3.18
CA ASP A 12 -16.29 2.01 -2.68
C ASP A 12 -17.24 1.33 -3.68
N MET A 13 -18.14 2.11 -4.30
CA MET A 13 -18.98 1.64 -5.38
C MET A 13 -18.17 1.20 -6.61
N CYS A 14 -17.16 1.99 -7.00
CA CYS A 14 -16.27 1.62 -8.10
C CYS A 14 -15.51 0.32 -7.84
N HIS A 15 -15.02 0.11 -6.61
CA HIS A 15 -14.40 -1.14 -6.20
C HIS A 15 -15.37 -2.31 -6.31
N ALA A 16 -16.57 -2.20 -5.73
CA ALA A 16 -17.59 -3.25 -5.80
C ALA A 16 -17.99 -3.58 -7.23
N MET A 17 -18.17 -2.57 -8.09
CA MET A 17 -18.48 -2.75 -9.51
C MET A 17 -17.34 -3.45 -10.25
N MET A 18 -16.09 -3.02 -10.03
CA MET A 18 -14.92 -3.63 -10.67
C MET A 18 -14.79 -5.10 -10.28
N THR A 19 -14.89 -5.42 -9.00
CA THR A 19 -14.85 -6.79 -8.48
C THR A 19 -15.89 -7.69 -9.14
N ARG A 20 -17.11 -7.18 -9.34
CA ARG A 20 -18.17 -7.89 -10.09
C ARG A 20 -17.79 -8.12 -11.55
N VAL A 21 -17.29 -7.08 -12.22
CA VAL A 21 -16.91 -7.14 -13.65
C VAL A 21 -15.79 -8.15 -13.90
N ILE A 22 -14.81 -8.25 -13.00
CA ILE A 22 -13.68 -9.17 -13.14
C ILE A 22 -13.95 -10.57 -12.55
N GLY A 23 -15.22 -10.91 -12.32
CA GLY A 23 -15.68 -12.26 -11.95
C GLY A 23 -15.53 -12.58 -10.46
N ASN A 24 -15.90 -11.62 -9.59
CA ASN A 24 -15.74 -11.70 -8.14
C ASN A 24 -14.28 -11.93 -7.71
N ARG A 25 -13.35 -11.30 -8.43
CA ARG A 25 -11.92 -11.25 -8.09
C ARG A 25 -11.56 -9.82 -7.75
N ILE A 26 -10.48 -9.62 -7.01
CA ILE A 26 -9.97 -8.28 -6.67
C ILE A 26 -8.63 -7.99 -7.37
N PHE A 27 -8.04 -8.99 -8.00
CA PHE A 27 -6.84 -8.88 -8.85
C PHE A 27 -6.91 -9.90 -9.99
N LEU A 28 -6.21 -9.61 -11.10
CA LEU A 28 -6.12 -10.48 -12.27
C LEU A 28 -4.72 -11.09 -12.49
N ALA A 29 -3.70 -10.57 -11.79
CA ALA A 29 -2.35 -11.09 -11.90
C ALA A 29 -2.27 -12.55 -11.41
N PRO A 30 -1.44 -13.41 -12.02
CA PRO A 30 -1.30 -14.82 -11.63
C PRO A 30 -0.44 -14.94 -10.35
N LEU A 31 -0.97 -14.47 -9.22
CA LEU A 31 -0.27 -14.48 -7.93
C LEU A 31 -0.42 -15.83 -7.24
N GLU A 32 0.69 -16.32 -6.68
CA GLU A 32 0.72 -17.53 -5.85
C GLU A 32 0.88 -17.13 -4.38
N ARG A 33 -0.06 -17.53 -3.51
CA ARG A 33 -0.02 -17.18 -2.07
C ARG A 33 1.26 -17.58 -1.35
N SER A 34 1.90 -18.67 -1.78
CA SER A 34 3.16 -19.16 -1.21
C SER A 34 4.39 -18.33 -1.60
N LYS A 35 4.29 -17.50 -2.64
CA LYS A 35 5.39 -16.67 -3.16
C LYS A 35 5.15 -15.18 -3.00
N THR A 36 3.89 -14.76 -2.85
CA THR A 36 3.52 -13.35 -2.67
C THR A 36 3.46 -13.02 -1.19
N HIS A 37 4.52 -12.42 -0.69
CA HIS A 37 4.68 -12.06 0.70
C HIS A 37 4.51 -10.58 0.97
N ARG A 38 4.82 -9.71 0.00
CA ARG A 38 4.79 -8.26 0.19
C ARG A 38 4.14 -7.55 -0.97
N ILE A 39 3.03 -6.88 -0.70
CA ILE A 39 2.21 -6.15 -1.66
C ILE A 39 2.24 -4.65 -1.34
N LEU A 40 2.32 -3.82 -2.37
CA LEU A 40 2.07 -2.39 -2.27
C LEU A 40 0.77 -2.04 -3.00
N ASP A 41 -0.12 -1.33 -2.32
CA ASP A 41 -1.29 -0.70 -2.90
C ASP A 41 -1.07 0.81 -3.01
N VAL A 42 -0.93 1.30 -4.24
CA VAL A 42 -0.63 2.70 -4.51
C VAL A 42 -1.94 3.43 -4.80
N GLY A 43 -2.17 4.53 -4.09
CA GLY A 43 -3.43 5.26 -4.15
C GLY A 43 -4.54 4.45 -3.50
N THR A 44 -4.30 3.97 -2.28
CA THR A 44 -5.17 3.01 -1.60
C THR A 44 -6.59 3.56 -1.37
N GLY A 45 -6.79 4.88 -1.42
CA GLY A 45 -8.10 5.50 -1.25
C GLY A 45 -8.71 5.14 0.09
N THR A 46 -9.89 4.53 0.09
CA THR A 46 -10.57 4.04 1.30
C THR A 46 -9.87 2.84 1.95
N GLY A 47 -8.99 2.16 1.22
CA GLY A 47 -8.22 1.01 1.70
C GLY A 47 -8.93 -0.34 1.59
N ILE A 48 -10.15 -0.39 1.02
CA ILE A 48 -10.92 -1.64 0.88
C ILE A 48 -10.11 -2.72 0.15
N TRP A 49 -9.49 -2.36 -0.97
CA TRP A 49 -8.70 -3.30 -1.75
C TRP A 49 -7.51 -3.86 -0.97
N ALA A 50 -6.78 -3.00 -0.24
CA ALA A 50 -5.64 -3.40 0.58
C ALA A 50 -6.05 -4.34 1.72
N ILE A 51 -7.19 -4.08 2.35
CA ILE A 51 -7.74 -4.93 3.42
C ILE A 51 -8.11 -6.31 2.87
N GLU A 52 -8.85 -6.35 1.77
CA GLU A 52 -9.24 -7.62 1.12
C GLU A 52 -8.03 -8.42 0.64
N MET A 53 -6.97 -7.75 0.16
CA MET A 53 -5.71 -8.43 -0.18
C MET A 53 -4.96 -8.93 1.06
N GLY A 54 -5.07 -8.23 2.18
CA GLY A 54 -4.52 -8.64 3.48
C GLY A 54 -5.11 -9.94 4.00
N ASP A 55 -6.39 -10.22 3.71
CA ASP A 55 -7.03 -11.49 4.05
C ASP A 55 -6.53 -12.67 3.19
N LEU A 56 -5.96 -12.39 2.01
CA LEU A 56 -5.52 -13.41 1.06
C LEU A 56 -4.03 -13.71 1.12
N PHE A 57 -3.21 -12.70 1.46
CA PHE A 57 -1.75 -12.71 1.35
C PHE A 57 -1.05 -12.26 2.65
N ALA A 58 0.28 -12.25 2.66
CA ALA A 58 1.04 -12.10 3.91
C ALA A 58 1.17 -10.65 4.41
N GLU A 59 1.64 -9.69 3.62
CA GLU A 59 1.85 -8.29 4.03
C GLU A 59 1.34 -7.34 2.94
N VAL A 60 0.51 -6.36 3.32
CA VAL A 60 0.01 -5.31 2.41
C VAL A 60 0.32 -3.93 2.99
N ILE A 61 0.97 -3.10 2.19
CA ILE A 61 1.22 -1.69 2.51
C ILE A 61 0.39 -0.86 1.55
N GLY A 62 -0.49 0.00 2.06
CA GLY A 62 -1.21 0.99 1.26
C GLY A 62 -0.57 2.37 1.42
N ILE A 63 -0.37 3.07 0.32
CA ILE A 63 0.09 4.46 0.32
C ILE A 63 -0.95 5.38 -0.34
N ASP A 64 -1.15 6.55 0.25
CA ASP A 64 -2.00 7.60 -0.30
C ASP A 64 -1.52 8.98 0.18
N LEU A 65 -1.91 10.05 -0.51
CA LEU A 65 -1.66 11.42 -0.07
C LEU A 65 -2.49 11.79 1.18
N SER A 66 -3.52 11.01 1.48
CA SER A 66 -4.55 11.33 2.46
C SER A 66 -4.74 10.20 3.47
N ALA A 67 -4.76 10.54 4.76
CA ALA A 67 -5.01 9.59 5.84
C ALA A 67 -6.53 9.41 6.08
N ILE A 68 -7.25 8.84 5.12
CA ILE A 68 -8.71 8.60 5.21
C ILE A 68 -9.07 7.15 5.53
N GLN A 69 -8.06 6.29 5.67
CA GLN A 69 -8.24 4.86 5.83
C GLN A 69 -8.73 4.51 7.25
N PRO A 70 -9.46 3.39 7.43
CA PRO A 70 -9.94 2.97 8.73
C PRO A 70 -8.79 2.67 9.69
N THR A 71 -9.01 2.92 10.98
CA THR A 71 -8.03 2.61 12.03
C THR A 71 -8.03 1.15 12.44
N TRP A 72 -9.15 0.45 12.24
CA TRP A 72 -9.29 -0.96 12.52
C TRP A 72 -9.05 -1.78 11.26
N VAL A 73 -7.84 -2.33 11.14
CA VAL A 73 -7.41 -3.18 10.02
C VAL A 73 -6.69 -4.42 10.52
N PRO A 74 -6.57 -5.47 9.68
CA PRO A 74 -5.73 -6.63 9.99
C PRO A 74 -4.29 -6.22 10.32
N GLU A 75 -3.61 -6.97 11.20
CA GLU A 75 -2.24 -6.65 11.66
C GLU A 75 -1.21 -6.61 10.53
N ASN A 76 -1.50 -7.31 9.42
CA ASN A 76 -0.66 -7.38 8.25
C ASN A 76 -0.95 -6.32 7.18
N VAL A 77 -1.90 -5.42 7.43
CA VAL A 77 -2.24 -4.30 6.56
C VAL A 77 -1.78 -3.01 7.23
N LYS A 78 -1.01 -2.20 6.51
CA LYS A 78 -0.48 -0.92 7.00
C LYS A 78 -0.73 0.19 6.02
N PHE A 79 -1.20 1.33 6.50
CA PHE A 79 -1.36 2.53 5.69
C PHE A 79 -0.30 3.58 6.01
N GLN A 80 0.21 4.23 4.98
CA GLN A 80 1.17 5.31 5.10
C GLN A 80 0.73 6.50 4.26
N VAL A 81 0.89 7.69 4.80
CA VAL A 81 0.72 8.91 4.03
C VAL A 81 2.01 9.14 3.25
N ASP A 82 1.99 8.87 1.95
CA ASP A 82 3.13 9.11 1.08
C ASP A 82 2.70 9.43 -0.35
N ASP A 83 3.56 10.19 -1.03
CA ASP A 83 3.39 10.55 -2.42
C ASP A 83 4.10 9.52 -3.30
N VAL A 84 3.35 8.86 -4.18
CA VAL A 84 3.89 7.89 -5.15
C VAL A 84 4.92 8.51 -6.10
N GLU A 85 4.83 9.81 -6.39
CA GLU A 85 5.79 10.52 -7.25
C GLU A 85 7.06 10.94 -6.49
N SER A 86 7.08 10.75 -5.16
CA SER A 86 8.28 10.93 -4.36
C SER A 86 9.20 9.71 -4.45
N PRO A 87 10.54 9.88 -4.31
CA PRO A 87 11.47 8.78 -4.45
C PRO A 87 11.19 7.63 -3.48
N TRP A 88 11.08 6.41 -4.02
CA TRP A 88 10.82 5.21 -3.26
C TRP A 88 12.09 4.79 -2.51
N ILE A 89 12.04 4.82 -1.17
CA ILE A 89 13.21 4.59 -0.29
C ILE A 89 13.27 3.14 0.21
N GLU A 90 12.32 2.31 -0.19
CA GLU A 90 12.18 0.94 0.29
C GLU A 90 13.33 0.04 -0.17
N VAL A 91 14.01 -0.56 0.81
CA VAL A 91 15.15 -1.46 0.55
C VAL A 91 14.66 -2.82 0.07
N ARG A 92 13.56 -3.30 0.67
CA ARG A 92 12.94 -4.58 0.31
C ARG A 92 12.07 -4.37 -0.94
N LYS A 93 12.15 -5.30 -1.89
CA LYS A 93 11.30 -5.31 -3.08
C LYS A 93 9.89 -5.80 -2.76
N TYR A 94 8.95 -5.48 -3.64
CA TYR A 94 7.58 -5.96 -3.57
C TYR A 94 7.40 -7.13 -4.53
N ASP A 95 6.56 -8.09 -4.16
CA ASP A 95 6.19 -9.20 -5.03
C ASP A 95 5.04 -8.80 -5.98
N PHE A 96 4.25 -7.79 -5.57
CA PHE A 96 3.18 -7.23 -6.35
C PHE A 96 2.95 -5.76 -6.00
N ILE A 97 2.69 -4.94 -7.00
CA ILE A 97 2.32 -3.54 -6.85
C ILE A 97 1.02 -3.32 -7.62
N SER A 98 0.01 -2.83 -6.93
CA SER A 98 -1.27 -2.42 -7.50
C SER A 98 -1.32 -0.89 -7.60
N THR A 99 -1.85 -0.38 -8.70
CA THR A 99 -2.11 1.05 -8.92
C THR A 99 -3.57 1.20 -9.35
N GLY A 100 -4.48 1.16 -8.37
CA GLY A 100 -5.92 1.25 -8.60
C GLY A 100 -6.38 2.70 -8.78
N PHE A 101 -7.22 2.96 -9.79
CA PHE A 101 -7.95 4.23 -9.96
C PHE A 101 -7.11 5.53 -9.97
N LEU A 102 -5.81 5.44 -10.26
CA LEU A 102 -4.89 6.58 -10.29
C LEU A 102 -4.73 7.25 -11.65
N ALA A 103 -5.41 6.77 -12.70
CA ALA A 103 -5.23 7.20 -14.10
C ALA A 103 -5.16 8.73 -14.32
N ALA A 104 -5.95 9.49 -13.55
CA ALA A 104 -6.04 10.96 -13.62
C ALA A 104 -5.26 11.70 -12.51
N SER A 105 -4.51 10.98 -11.68
CA SER A 105 -3.90 11.52 -10.45
C SER A 105 -2.37 11.57 -10.48
N ILE A 106 -1.73 10.92 -11.45
CA ILE A 106 -0.26 10.89 -11.63
C ILE A 106 0.16 11.91 -12.69
N ARG A 107 1.21 12.69 -12.41
CA ARG A 107 1.75 13.68 -13.33
C ARG A 107 2.74 13.08 -14.31
N ASP A 108 3.65 12.22 -13.84
CA ASP A 108 4.64 11.53 -14.68
C ASP A 108 4.53 10.00 -14.59
N TRP A 109 3.65 9.45 -15.41
CA TRP A 109 3.49 8.00 -15.53
C TRP A 109 4.76 7.27 -15.98
N ASN A 110 5.67 7.91 -16.72
CA ASN A 110 6.90 7.26 -17.14
C ASN A 110 7.83 7.04 -15.95
N GLN A 111 7.97 8.06 -15.10
CA GLN A 111 8.77 7.95 -13.88
C GLN A 111 8.15 6.94 -12.91
N THR A 112 6.84 7.04 -12.62
CA THR A 112 6.15 6.10 -11.74
C THR A 112 6.27 4.66 -12.23
N PHE A 113 6.17 4.42 -13.54
CA PHE A 113 6.36 3.09 -14.11
C PHE A 113 7.79 2.58 -13.92
N VAL A 114 8.81 3.42 -14.13
CA VAL A 114 10.22 3.07 -13.91
C VAL A 114 10.46 2.69 -12.45
N GLU A 115 10.00 3.52 -11.51
CA GLU A 115 10.14 3.26 -10.07
C GLU A 115 9.38 1.99 -9.64
N THR A 116 8.20 1.75 -10.20
CA THR A 116 7.43 0.52 -9.97
C THR A 116 8.21 -0.72 -10.42
N MET A 117 8.76 -0.71 -11.63
CA MET A 117 9.54 -1.84 -12.16
C MET A 117 10.80 -2.10 -11.34
N GLU A 118 11.52 -1.03 -10.96
CA GLU A 118 12.69 -1.16 -10.09
C GLU A 118 12.33 -1.74 -8.73
N ASN A 119 11.19 -1.36 -8.14
CA ASN A 119 10.71 -1.86 -6.85
C ASN A 119 10.11 -3.28 -6.91
N LEU A 120 9.73 -3.76 -8.10
CA LEU A 120 9.44 -5.17 -8.38
C LEU A 120 10.70 -5.99 -8.68
N GLY A 121 11.88 -5.35 -8.80
CA GLY A 121 13.11 -6.02 -9.21
C GLY A 121 13.12 -6.44 -10.68
N ILE A 122 12.25 -5.86 -11.51
CA ILE A 122 12.17 -6.16 -12.94
C ILE A 122 13.19 -5.29 -13.69
N PRO A 123 14.12 -5.87 -14.46
CA PRO A 123 15.11 -5.10 -15.21
C PRO A 123 14.45 -4.23 -16.29
N LEU A 124 14.84 -2.94 -16.33
CA LEU A 124 14.40 -2.03 -17.39
C LEU A 124 15.33 -2.08 -18.62
N PRO A 125 14.80 -1.86 -19.83
CA PRO A 125 15.62 -1.72 -21.04
C PRO A 125 16.65 -0.60 -20.88
N ARG A 126 17.87 -0.80 -21.42
CA ARG A 126 19.03 0.12 -21.28
C ARG A 126 18.73 1.58 -21.66
N SER A 127 17.72 1.85 -22.50
CA SER A 127 17.30 3.19 -22.88
C SER A 127 16.63 3.99 -21.76
N LYS A 128 16.04 3.31 -20.75
CA LYS A 128 15.39 3.93 -19.60
C LYS A 128 16.23 3.92 -18.32
N THR A 129 17.40 3.26 -18.33
CA THR A 129 18.23 3.00 -17.13
C THR A 129 19.11 4.20 -16.69
N ARG A 130 18.76 5.47 -16.93
CA ARG A 130 19.69 6.58 -16.61
C ARG A 130 19.07 7.84 -15.97
N ARG A 131 19.01 7.84 -14.63
CA ARG A 131 19.70 8.77 -13.70
C ARG A 131 18.99 8.74 -12.34
N LEU A 132 19.41 7.86 -11.44
CA LEU A 132 19.18 8.09 -10.01
C LEU A 132 20.53 8.02 -9.29
N GLY A 133 21.22 9.17 -9.27
CA GLY A 133 22.34 9.37 -8.37
C GLY A 133 21.84 9.32 -6.93
N SER A 134 22.40 8.38 -6.16
CA SER A 134 22.57 8.39 -4.70
C SER A 134 21.64 9.34 -3.92
N ARG A 135 20.54 8.83 -3.37
CA ARG A 135 19.76 9.53 -2.34
C ARG A 135 19.53 8.62 -1.13
N THR A 136 20.50 8.60 -0.23
CA THR A 136 20.28 8.14 1.14
C THR A 136 19.60 9.27 1.92
N LYS A 137 18.30 9.15 2.17
CA LYS A 137 17.61 9.90 3.23
C LYS A 137 16.78 8.92 4.05
N ILE A 138 17.25 8.63 5.25
CA ILE A 138 16.52 7.86 6.26
C ILE A 138 15.38 8.75 6.77
N ARG A 139 14.12 8.41 6.47
CA ARG A 139 12.95 9.09 7.05
C ARG A 139 12.74 8.61 8.49
N LYS A 140 12.49 9.56 9.39
CA LYS A 140 12.19 9.28 10.81
C LYS A 140 10.78 8.72 10.93
N HIS A 141 10.65 7.57 11.58
CA HIS A 141 9.38 6.99 12.01
C HIS A 141 8.65 7.99 12.92
N VAL A 142 7.43 8.39 12.56
CA VAL A 142 6.57 9.21 13.43
C VAL A 142 5.71 8.24 14.24
N PRO A 143 5.95 8.08 15.56
CA PRO A 143 5.16 7.15 16.35
C PRO A 143 3.74 7.70 16.54
N SER A 144 2.76 6.82 16.35
CA SER A 144 1.35 7.06 16.68
C SER A 144 1.21 7.44 18.16
N LYS A 145 0.71 8.64 18.43
CA LYS A 145 0.29 9.05 19.77
C LYS A 145 -1.10 8.49 20.03
N ASN A 146 -1.18 7.30 20.62
CA ASN A 146 -2.11 6.93 21.70
C ASN A 146 -2.17 5.42 21.86
N GLN A 147 -1.38 4.89 22.78
CA GLN A 147 -1.65 3.59 23.40
C GLN A 147 -1.46 3.75 24.90
N LYS A 148 -2.54 4.14 25.59
CA LYS A 148 -2.65 3.92 27.04
C LYS A 148 -3.13 2.49 27.22
N SER A 149 -2.23 1.56 27.51
CA SER A 149 -2.58 0.22 27.97
C SER A 149 -2.39 0.15 29.49
N THR A 150 -3.51 -0.01 30.18
CA THR A 150 -3.60 -0.42 31.58
C THR A 150 -3.23 -1.90 31.70
N TRP A 151 -2.28 -2.24 32.58
CA TRP A 151 -1.94 -3.62 32.92
C TRP A 151 -2.70 -4.05 34.19
N PRO A 152 -3.31 -5.25 34.25
CA PRO A 152 -3.81 -5.82 35.49
C PRO A 152 -2.69 -6.53 36.27
N VAL A 153 -2.87 -6.48 37.59
CA VAL A 153 -2.05 -7.08 38.65
C VAL A 153 -1.87 -8.59 38.45
N ALA A 154 -0.65 -9.10 38.61
CA ALA A 154 -0.39 -10.52 38.83
C ALA A 154 0.45 -10.71 40.10
N GLN A 155 -0.19 -11.30 41.10
CA GLN A 155 0.40 -11.82 42.33
C GLN A 155 1.46 -12.89 42.02
N ARG A 156 2.54 -12.93 42.81
CA ARG A 156 3.31 -14.16 43.02
C ARG A 156 3.61 -14.33 44.50
N SER A 157 3.03 -15.37 45.08
CA SER A 157 3.39 -15.99 46.35
C SER A 157 4.39 -17.13 46.11
N THR A 158 5.06 -17.52 47.20
CA THR A 158 6.01 -18.64 47.41
C THR A 158 7.47 -18.40 46.99
N VAL A 159 8.32 -18.16 47.99
CA VAL A 159 8.95 -19.25 48.76
C VAL A 159 8.65 -19.04 50.24
#